data_AF-K1XRK3-F1
#
_entry.id   AF-K1XRK3-F1
#
_cell.length_a   1.000
_cell.length_b   1.000
_cell.length_c   1.000
_cell.angle_alpha   90.00
_cell.angle_beta   90.00
_cell.angle_gamma   90.00
#
_symmetry.space_group_name_H-M   'P 1'
#
loop_
_entity.id
_entity.type
_entity.pdbx_description
1 polymer ?
#
loop_
_entity_poly.entity_id
_entity_poly.type
_entity_poly.pdbx_seq_one_letter_code
_entity_poly.pdbx_strand_id
1 'polypeptide(L)'
;MIIKKNLLEKLKKAKCILFDMDGIITDTMPRHCDSWITSFKNFFNIDVTREEIYKREGEKSEKSVKEILIKYKVENIDDKIIKDFLGYKCKMFNNLGDMPLFDGILDALIFLKRNKKLLGLVTG
;
A
#
# COMPACT_ATOMS: atom_id res chain seq x y z
N MET A 1 8.31 -24.19 -0.25
CA MET A 1 8.76 -22.79 -0.07
C MET A 1 10.23 -22.79 0.36
N ILE A 2 11.16 -22.55 -0.56
CA ILE A 2 12.60 -22.55 -0.26
C ILE A 2 12.95 -21.19 0.35
N ILE A 3 12.85 -21.08 1.67
CA ILE A 3 13.47 -19.97 2.38
C ILE A 3 14.98 -20.15 2.20
N LYS A 4 15.60 -19.32 1.36
CA LYS A 4 17.04 -19.41 1.07
C LYS A 4 17.79 -19.41 2.42
N LYS A 5 18.64 -20.42 2.66
CA LYS A 5 19.38 -20.68 3.92
C LYS A 5 20.02 -19.42 4.55
N ASN A 6 20.42 -18.48 3.69
CA ASN A 6 20.98 -17.17 4.05
C ASN A 6 19.98 -16.25 4.80
N LEU A 7 18.69 -16.28 4.45
CA LEU A 7 17.65 -15.47 5.09
C LEU A 7 17.40 -15.90 6.54
N LEU A 8 17.40 -17.21 6.82
CA LEU A 8 17.23 -17.75 8.17
C LEU A 8 18.38 -17.31 9.10
N GLU A 9 19.61 -17.35 8.61
CA GLU A 9 20.77 -16.90 9.38
C GLU A 9 20.73 -15.38 9.65
N LYS A 10 20.27 -14.58 8.69
CA LYS A 10 20.04 -13.15 8.90
C LYS A 10 18.95 -12.89 9.94
N LEU A 11 17.83 -13.61 9.87
CA LEU A 11 16.73 -13.49 10.85
C LEU A 11 17.16 -13.88 12.26
N LYS A 12 18.00 -14.92 12.42
CA LYS A 12 18.57 -15.29 13.71
C LYS A 12 19.37 -14.15 14.33
N LYS A 13 20.19 -13.45 13.52
CA LYS A 13 21.05 -12.35 13.99
C LYS A 13 20.32 -11.01 14.12
N ALA A 14 19.22 -10.81 13.41
CA ALA A 14 18.44 -9.57 13.45
C ALA A 14 17.90 -9.30 14.87
N LYS A 15 18.06 -8.07 15.35
CA LYS A 15 17.49 -7.60 16.62
C LYS A 15 16.08 -7.03 16.44
N CYS A 16 15.82 -6.46 15.28
CA CYS A 16 14.55 -5.84 14.91
C CYS A 16 14.12 -6.34 13.53
N ILE A 17 12.80 -6.47 13.34
CA ILE A 17 12.16 -6.74 12.06
C ILE A 17 11.12 -5.66 11.83
N LEU A 18 11.21 -5.00 10.68
CA LEU A 18 10.30 -3.95 10.25
C LEU A 18 9.35 -4.53 9.21
N PHE A 19 8.06 -4.34 9.42
CA PHE A 19 7.00 -4.77 8.53
C PHE A 19 6.38 -3.56 7.85
N ASP A 20 6.06 -3.71 6.57
CA ASP A 20 5.04 -2.87 5.95
C ASP A 20 3.64 -3.28 6.44
N MET A 21 2.66 -2.41 6.25
CA MET A 21 1.26 -2.68 6.63
C MET A 21 0.49 -3.29 5.46
N ASP A 22 0.25 -2.48 4.43
CA ASP A 22 -0.52 -2.85 3.26
C ASP A 22 0.25 -3.87 2.42
N GLY A 23 -0.42 -4.92 1.95
CA GLY A 23 0.23 -5.95 1.14
C GLY A 23 1.15 -6.91 1.90
N ILE A 24 1.37 -6.69 3.22
CA ILE A 24 2.20 -7.54 4.09
C ILE A 24 1.43 -8.04 5.31
N ILE A 25 0.90 -7.12 6.13
CA ILE A 25 0.09 -7.49 7.30
C ILE A 25 -1.38 -7.57 6.91
N THR A 26 -1.86 -6.59 6.17
CA THR A 26 -3.25 -6.49 5.74
C THR A 26 -3.37 -6.75 4.23
N ASP A 27 -4.38 -7.53 3.83
CA ASP A 27 -4.75 -7.72 2.42
C ASP A 27 -5.64 -6.56 1.94
N THR A 28 -5.07 -5.37 1.98
CA THR A 28 -5.71 -4.08 1.69
C THR A 28 -5.35 -3.53 0.32
N MET A 29 -4.33 -4.07 -0.34
CA MET A 29 -3.89 -3.56 -1.63
C MET A 29 -4.92 -3.65 -2.77
N PRO A 30 -5.75 -4.71 -2.88
CA PRO A 30 -6.85 -4.72 -3.84
C PRO A 30 -7.80 -3.53 -3.65
N ARG A 31 -8.08 -3.18 -2.39
CA ARG A 31 -8.95 -2.05 -2.02
C ARG A 31 -8.31 -0.71 -2.30
N HIS A 32 -7.01 -0.57 -2.05
CA HIS A 32 -6.27 0.61 -2.49
C HIS A 32 -6.39 0.78 -4.01
N CYS A 33 -6.16 -0.27 -4.78
CA CYS A 33 -6.30 -0.22 -6.24
C CYS A 33 -7.70 0.22 -6.66
N ASP A 34 -8.75 -0.39 -6.12
CA ASP A 34 -10.13 -0.06 -6.49
C ASP A 34 -10.49 1.39 -6.13
N SER A 35 -10.03 1.89 -4.97
CA SER A 35 -10.22 3.30 -4.57
C SER A 35 -9.51 4.28 -5.50
N TRP A 36 -8.30 3.94 -5.97
CA TRP A 36 -7.55 4.74 -6.93
C TRP A 36 -8.22 4.76 -8.30
N ILE A 37 -8.55 3.58 -8.85
CA ILE A 37 -9.21 3.43 -10.16
C ILE A 37 -10.52 4.23 -10.20
N THR A 38 -11.36 4.06 -9.16
CA THR A 38 -12.64 4.77 -9.07
C THR A 38 -12.44 6.29 -9.00
N SER A 39 -11.45 6.75 -8.23
CA SER A 39 -11.16 8.18 -8.11
C SER A 39 -10.67 8.78 -9.43
N PHE A 40 -9.77 8.10 -10.15
CA PHE A 40 -9.27 8.56 -11.44
C PHE A 40 -10.36 8.59 -12.51
N LYS A 41 -11.24 7.59 -12.49
CA LYS A 41 -12.39 7.57 -13.39
C LYS A 41 -13.34 8.73 -13.12
N ASN A 42 -13.64 9.02 -11.86
CA ASN A 42 -14.63 10.03 -11.48
C ASN A 42 -14.14 11.48 -11.66
N PHE A 43 -12.87 11.76 -11.38
CA PHE A 43 -12.34 13.12 -11.44
C PHE A 43 -11.81 13.50 -12.82
N PHE A 44 -11.24 12.53 -13.54
CA PHE A 44 -10.46 12.80 -14.75
C PHE A 44 -10.89 11.96 -15.95
N ASN A 45 -11.88 11.07 -15.79
CA ASN A 45 -12.30 10.10 -16.80
C ASN A 45 -11.12 9.25 -17.33
N ILE A 46 -10.18 8.90 -16.45
CA ILE A 46 -9.01 8.08 -16.77
C ILE A 46 -9.24 6.65 -16.32
N ASP A 47 -8.94 5.70 -17.20
CA ASP A 47 -8.93 4.26 -16.90
C ASP A 47 -7.51 3.79 -16.57
N VAL A 48 -7.09 3.96 -15.31
CA VAL A 48 -5.81 3.42 -14.82
C VAL A 48 -5.92 1.92 -14.53
N THR A 49 -4.85 1.18 -14.78
CA THR A 49 -4.78 -0.25 -14.48
C THR A 49 -4.34 -0.51 -13.04
N ARG A 50 -4.71 -1.68 -12.47
CA ARG A 50 -4.20 -2.11 -11.16
C ARG A 50 -2.67 -2.16 -11.13
N GLU A 51 -2.03 -2.63 -12.20
CA GLU A 51 -0.57 -2.70 -12.29
C GLU A 51 0.09 -1.32 -12.17
N GLU A 52 -0.50 -0.28 -12.77
CA GLU A 52 -0.01 1.10 -12.60
C GLU A 52 -0.11 1.59 -11.16
N ILE A 53 -1.14 1.18 -10.42
CA ILE A 53 -1.31 1.54 -9.02
C ILE A 53 -0.33 0.75 -8.13
N TYR A 54 -0.19 -0.56 -8.36
CA TYR A 54 0.76 -1.41 -7.62
C TYR A 54 2.21 -0.92 -7.74
N LYS A 55 2.62 -0.45 -8.92
CA LYS A 55 3.97 0.12 -9.14
C LYS A 55 4.25 1.37 -8.29
N ARG A 56 3.22 1.96 -7.69
CA ARG A 56 3.26 3.21 -6.93
C ARG A 56 2.98 3.00 -5.45
N GLU A 57 2.83 1.75 -5.01
CA GLU A 57 2.71 1.41 -3.60
C GLU A 57 3.92 1.94 -2.82
N GLY A 58 3.67 2.57 -1.67
CA GLY A 58 4.69 3.24 -0.86
C GLY A 58 5.14 4.63 -1.36
N GLU A 59 4.64 5.12 -2.50
CA GLU A 59 4.87 6.50 -2.93
C GLU A 59 3.98 7.50 -2.20
N LYS A 60 4.42 8.76 -2.10
CA LYS A 60 3.56 9.86 -1.67
C LYS A 60 2.39 10.01 -2.62
N SER A 61 1.16 10.01 -2.09
CA SER A 61 -0.06 9.99 -2.89
C SER A 61 -0.15 11.17 -3.86
N GLU A 62 0.27 12.37 -3.48
CA GLU A 62 0.29 13.55 -4.36
C GLU A 62 1.23 13.36 -5.56
N LYS A 63 2.39 12.71 -5.33
CA LYS A 63 3.35 12.41 -6.40
C LYS A 63 2.73 11.43 -7.40
N SER A 64 2.10 10.36 -6.91
CA SER A 64 1.43 9.37 -7.75
C SER A 64 0.31 9.98 -8.59
N VAL A 65 -0.52 10.87 -8.01
CA VAL A 65 -1.54 11.62 -8.77
C VAL A 65 -0.89 12.43 -9.89
N LYS A 66 0.10 13.27 -9.56
CA LYS A 66 0.73 14.15 -10.54
C LYS A 66 1.37 13.38 -11.70
N GLU A 67 2.09 12.30 -11.41
CA GLU A 67 2.73 11.51 -12.47
C GLU A 67 1.73 10.74 -13.34
N ILE A 68 0.62 10.25 -12.76
CA ILE A 68 -0.46 9.65 -13.56
C ILE A 68 -1.09 10.71 -14.46
N LEU A 69 -1.44 11.88 -13.94
CA LEU A 69 -2.01 12.95 -14.75
C LEU A 69 -1.10 13.37 -15.91
N ILE A 70 0.21 13.48 -15.67
CA ILE A 70 1.21 13.74 -16.71
C ILE A 70 1.20 12.63 -17.77
N LYS A 71 1.21 11.36 -17.35
CA LYS A 71 1.17 10.20 -18.26
C LYS A 71 -0.07 10.22 -19.16
N TYR A 72 -1.22 10.60 -18.61
CA TYR A 72 -2.49 10.69 -19.34
C TYR A 72 -2.72 12.05 -20.01
N LYS A 73 -1.70 12.93 -20.04
CA LYS A 73 -1.74 14.24 -20.68
C LYS A 73 -2.89 15.14 -20.18
N VAL A 74 -3.19 15.06 -18.89
CA VAL A 74 -4.13 15.98 -18.24
C VAL A 74 -3.39 17.28 -17.90
N GLU A 75 -3.87 18.39 -18.43
CA GLU A 75 -3.28 19.71 -18.28
C GLU A 75 -4.09 20.59 -17.32
N ASN A 76 -3.47 21.65 -16.81
CA ASN A 76 -4.13 22.71 -16.02
C ASN A 76 -4.86 22.24 -14.74
N ILE A 77 -4.30 21.23 -14.05
CA ILE A 77 -4.84 20.78 -12.76
C ILE A 77 -4.26 21.62 -11.62
N ASP A 78 -5.14 22.24 -10.84
CA ASP A 78 -4.76 22.93 -9.62
C ASP A 78 -4.53 21.97 -8.44
N ASP A 79 -3.79 22.42 -7.42
CA ASP A 79 -3.54 21.60 -6.24
C ASP A 79 -4.82 21.34 -5.41
N LYS A 80 -5.88 22.13 -5.60
CA LYS A 80 -7.16 21.94 -4.92
C LYS A 80 -7.89 20.70 -5.43
N ILE A 81 -7.94 20.49 -6.74
CA ILE A 81 -8.51 19.31 -7.39
C ILE A 81 -7.75 18.06 -6.94
N ILE A 82 -6.42 18.12 -6.83
CA ILE A 82 -5.61 17.01 -6.30
C ILE A 82 -5.98 16.71 -4.84
N LYS A 83 -6.16 17.74 -4.01
CA LYS A 83 -6.58 17.58 -2.62
C LYS A 83 -7.98 16.96 -2.52
N ASP A 84 -8.93 17.43 -3.32
CA ASP A 84 -10.30 16.93 -3.36
C ASP A 84 -10.34 15.47 -3.85
N PHE A 85 -9.53 15.14 -4.86
CA PHE A 85 -9.32 13.78 -5.34
C PHE A 85 -8.79 12.87 -4.22
N LEU A 86 -7.75 13.28 -3.49
CA LEU A 86 -7.16 12.47 -2.41
C LEU A 86 -8.14 12.29 -1.26
N GLY A 87 -8.92 13.33 -0.94
CA GLY A 87 -10.01 13.26 0.02
C GLY A 87 -11.09 12.25 -0.40
N TYR A 88 -11.47 12.24 -1.68
CA TYR A 88 -12.42 11.28 -2.23
C TYR A 88 -11.88 9.84 -2.20
N LYS A 89 -10.63 9.63 -2.64
CA LYS A 89 -9.95 8.33 -2.58
C LYS A 89 -9.91 7.78 -1.15
N CYS A 90 -9.59 8.62 -0.18
CA CYS A 90 -9.56 8.24 1.23
C CYS A 90 -10.95 7.79 1.74
N LYS A 91 -12.01 8.54 1.39
CA LYS A 91 -13.39 8.14 1.71
C LYS A 91 -13.76 6.81 1.06
N MET A 92 -13.41 6.60 -0.21
CA MET A 92 -13.66 5.34 -0.90
C MET A 92 -12.96 4.17 -0.23
N PHE A 93 -11.70 4.33 0.16
CA PHE A 93 -10.98 3.29 0.88
C PHE A 93 -11.62 2.96 2.24
N ASN A 94 -11.93 3.99 3.04
CA ASN A 94 -12.50 3.81 4.38
C ASN A 94 -13.89 3.18 4.37
N ASN A 95 -14.67 3.39 3.31
CA ASN A 95 -16.00 2.80 3.17
C ASN A 95 -15.97 1.30 2.83
N LEU A 96 -14.81 0.72 2.51
CA LEU A 96 -14.69 -0.71 2.16
C LEU A 96 -14.70 -1.65 3.38
N GLY A 97 -14.75 -1.11 4.61
CA GLY A 97 -14.94 -1.88 5.84
C GLY A 97 -13.67 -2.58 6.34
N ASP A 98 -13.83 -3.74 6.99
CA ASP A 98 -12.79 -4.44 7.75
C ASP A 98 -11.52 -4.71 6.95
N MET A 99 -10.34 -4.47 7.53
CA MET A 99 -9.05 -4.76 6.91
C MET A 99 -8.64 -6.21 7.18
N PRO A 100 -8.77 -7.15 6.22
CA PRO A 100 -8.39 -8.53 6.44
C PRO A 100 -6.88 -8.65 6.66
N LEU A 101 -6.47 -9.59 7.50
CA LEU A 101 -5.07 -9.94 7.69
C LEU A 101 -4.65 -11.01 6.68
N PHE A 102 -3.38 -11.00 6.28
CA PHE A 102 -2.82 -12.12 5.51
C PHE A 102 -2.75 -13.40 6.34
N ASP A 103 -3.07 -14.52 5.70
CA ASP A 103 -2.98 -15.83 6.33
C ASP A 103 -1.57 -16.09 6.87
N GLY A 104 -1.48 -16.51 8.13
CA GLY A 104 -0.24 -16.81 8.82
C GLY A 104 0.55 -15.60 9.33
N ILE A 105 0.11 -14.35 9.10
CA ILE A 105 0.83 -13.18 9.64
C ILE A 105 0.81 -13.17 11.17
N LEU A 106 -0.32 -13.53 11.78
CA LEU A 106 -0.45 -13.56 13.24
C LEU A 106 0.50 -14.58 13.86
N ASP A 107 0.59 -15.78 13.28
CA ASP A 107 1.50 -16.83 13.71
C ASP A 107 2.96 -16.40 13.56
N ALA A 108 3.30 -15.73 12.45
CA ALA A 108 4.64 -15.20 12.21
C ALA A 108 5.01 -14.13 13.26
N LEU A 109 4.12 -13.18 13.54
CA LEU A 109 4.36 -12.12 14.54
C LEU A 109 4.52 -12.72 15.95
N ILE A 110 3.67 -13.69 16.32
CA ILE A 110 3.77 -14.41 17.59
C ILE A 110 5.11 -15.16 17.69
N PHE A 111 5.51 -15.87 16.63
CA PHE A 111 6.78 -16.59 16.58
C PHE A 111 7.97 -15.63 16.79
N LEU A 112 8.00 -14.50 16.10
CA LEU A 112 9.09 -13.53 16.21
C LEU A 112 9.15 -12.89 17.61
N LYS A 113 7.98 -12.57 18.19
CA LYS A 113 7.89 -12.05 19.56
C LYS A 113 8.40 -13.06 20.59
N ARG A 114 8.03 -14.34 20.47
CA ARG A 114 8.54 -15.43 21.33
C ARG A 114 10.06 -15.59 21.23
N ASN A 115 10.63 -15.32 20.06
CA ASN A 115 12.06 -15.31 19.81
C ASN A 115 12.75 -13.98 20.16
N LYS A 116 12.11 -13.13 20.98
CA LYS A 116 12.65 -11.86 21.51
C LYS A 116 13.12 -10.89 20.41
N LYS A 117 12.46 -10.92 19.25
CA LYS A 117 12.68 -9.92 18.20
C LYS A 117 11.86 -8.67 18.50
N LEU A 118 12.47 -7.49 18.30
CA LEU A 118 11.73 -6.24 18.26
C LEU A 118 10.97 -6.18 16.93
N LEU A 119 9.72 -5.73 16.97
CA LEU A 119 8.86 -5.60 15.79
C LEU A 119 8.52 -4.12 15.61
N GLY A 120 8.68 -3.60 14.40
CA GLY A 120 8.25 -2.27 14.03
C GLY A 120 7.33 -2.31 12.82
N LEU A 121 6.37 -1.40 12.77
CA LEU A 121 5.53 -1.15 11.61
C LEU A 121 6.06 0.11 10.90
N VAL A 122 6.20 0.04 9.59
CA VAL A 122 6.66 1.16 8.74
C VAL A 122 5.70 1.24 7.57
N THR A 123 4.84 2.26 7.54
CA THR A 123 3.85 2.52 6.49
C THR A 123 3.91 3.98 6.07
N GLY A 124 3.51 4.25 4.83
CA GLY A 124 3.48 5.59 4.22
C GLY A 124 2.28 6.44 4.61
#